data_AF-A0A5C8C9T5-F1
#
_entry.id   AF-A0A5C8C9T5-F1
#
_cell.length_a   1.000
_cell.length_b   1.000
_cell.length_c   1.000
_cell.angle_alpha   90.00
_cell.angle_beta   90.00
_cell.angle_gamma   90.00
#
_symmetry.space_group_name_H-M   'P 1'
#
loop_
_entity.id
_entity.type
_entity.pdbx_description
1 polymer ?
#
loop_
_entity_poly.entity_id
_entity_poly.type
_entity_poly.pdbx_seq_one_letter_code
_entity_poly.pdbx_strand_id
1 'polypeptide(L)'
;MLKTDAASNLETLRNLKVAAMVFFIVTLPFIFYLTSCSPKSDLEKIVATPPMIYEQRTNEAVPATQQILIPFSQLAKDDKFSFNQYHPSTEEEIEHFQSDKTWSSASIPFHSHTGRLYVYMDFAGQQSTRKDIDFYLLPICDTSPLVSPCKLSAAQEYENYFTASTHKNTDYQTLEQNKLWLYYGHDFSKQYYLSPPQQYLKFMLRANIPEGYDSRWIRISFSDSPIVLKQVSYFMQNQHVHIYQYLLLLIPILAGALLAYYKQFYDMTHAIIGLSLFALFSIHVMIWDIHYMVISCLLLALAGMLYSFGIWLYFWVYLAGVYIVSTYAYQYYAGFNKGFFMQIGLILLIGFALYMTEQNTSREHSI
;
A
#
# COMPACT_ATOMS: atom_id res chain seq x y z
N MET A 1 -32.69 46.21 -22.65
CA MET A 1 -31.21 46.27 -22.70
C MET A 1 -30.69 45.76 -21.38
N LEU A 2 -30.16 44.53 -21.36
CA LEU A 2 -29.46 43.96 -20.20
C LEU A 2 -28.16 44.75 -19.99
N LYS A 3 -28.13 45.63 -18.99
CA LYS A 3 -26.87 46.13 -18.43
C LYS A 3 -26.31 45.00 -17.59
N THR A 4 -25.44 44.19 -18.19
CA THR A 4 -24.56 43.31 -17.43
C THR A 4 -23.53 44.19 -16.72
N ASP A 5 -23.62 44.27 -15.40
CA ASP A 5 -22.70 45.08 -14.60
C ASP A 5 -21.27 44.53 -14.72
N ALA A 6 -20.44 45.27 -15.44
CA ALA A 6 -19.03 44.96 -15.68
C ALA A 6 -18.25 44.75 -14.37
N ALA A 7 -18.71 45.34 -13.25
CA ALA A 7 -18.13 45.16 -11.93
C ALA A 7 -18.29 43.74 -11.37
N SER A 8 -19.46 43.11 -11.54
CA SER A 8 -19.72 41.74 -11.09
C SER A 8 -18.88 40.72 -11.87
N ASN A 9 -18.73 40.93 -13.18
CA ASN A 9 -17.86 40.12 -14.03
C ASN A 9 -16.38 40.29 -13.64
N LEU A 10 -15.95 41.49 -13.23
CA LEU A 10 -14.58 41.76 -12.80
C LEU A 10 -14.24 41.05 -11.48
N GLU A 11 -15.18 41.05 -10.53
CA GLU A 11 -15.01 40.39 -9.23
C GLU A 11 -14.97 38.86 -9.38
N THR A 12 -15.83 38.30 -10.22
CA THR A 12 -15.83 36.87 -10.54
C THR A 12 -14.53 36.44 -11.22
N LEU A 13 -14.04 37.26 -12.16
CA LEU A 13 -12.76 37.04 -12.83
C LEU A 13 -11.57 37.15 -11.85
N ARG A 14 -11.65 38.05 -10.85
CA ARG A 14 -10.64 38.19 -9.80
C ARG A 14 -10.59 36.97 -8.91
N ASN A 15 -11.75 36.46 -8.47
CA ASN A 15 -11.84 35.27 -7.62
C ASN A 15 -11.36 34.01 -8.36
N LEU A 16 -11.67 33.88 -9.66
CA LEU A 16 -11.15 32.80 -10.51
C LEU A 16 -9.62 32.87 -10.66
N LYS A 17 -9.05 34.08 -10.83
CA LYS A 17 -7.60 34.29 -10.91
C LYS A 17 -6.91 33.92 -9.60
N VAL A 18 -7.48 34.29 -8.44
CA VAL A 18 -6.94 33.94 -7.13
C VAL A 18 -6.98 32.43 -6.91
N ALA A 19 -8.10 31.77 -7.25
CA ALA A 19 -8.23 30.32 -7.13
C ALA A 19 -7.23 29.58 -8.06
N ALA A 20 -7.08 30.03 -9.30
CA ALA A 20 -6.09 29.48 -10.23
C ALA A 20 -4.65 29.70 -9.72
N MET A 21 -4.35 30.86 -9.15
CA MET A 21 -3.03 31.17 -8.60
C MET A 21 -2.70 30.30 -7.38
N VAL A 22 -3.65 30.10 -6.47
CA VAL A 22 -3.49 29.17 -5.33
C VAL A 22 -3.31 27.74 -5.83
N PHE A 23 -4.10 27.30 -6.81
CA PHE A 23 -3.94 25.98 -7.42
C PHE A 23 -2.55 25.80 -8.03
N PHE A 24 -2.05 26.78 -8.79
CA PHE A 24 -0.69 26.75 -9.37
C PHE A 24 0.39 26.76 -8.29
N ILE A 25 0.28 27.60 -7.26
CA ILE A 25 1.26 27.68 -6.17
C ILE A 25 1.32 26.39 -5.36
N VAL A 26 0.21 25.67 -5.20
CA VAL A 26 0.16 24.39 -4.48
C VAL A 26 0.63 23.23 -5.37
N THR A 27 0.32 23.25 -6.68
CA THR A 27 0.65 22.16 -7.61
C THR A 27 2.06 22.24 -8.19
N LEU A 28 2.62 23.44 -8.38
CA LEU A 28 3.98 23.59 -8.93
C LEU A 28 5.07 22.95 -8.05
N PRO A 29 5.08 23.10 -6.72
CA PRO A 29 6.04 22.38 -5.86
C PRO A 29 5.91 20.87 -5.97
N PHE A 30 4.68 20.36 -6.16
CA PHE A 30 4.41 18.94 -6.38
C PHE A 30 4.95 18.45 -7.72
N ILE A 31 4.73 19.21 -8.80
CA ILE A 31 5.26 18.88 -10.14
C ILE A 31 6.78 18.94 -10.13
N PHE A 32 7.39 19.99 -9.55
CA PHE A 32 8.83 20.09 -9.42
C PHE A 32 9.41 18.97 -8.56
N TYR A 33 8.80 18.60 -7.44
CA TYR A 33 9.24 17.45 -6.64
C TYR A 33 9.19 16.14 -7.44
N LEU A 34 8.14 15.94 -8.25
CA LEU A 34 7.99 14.77 -9.12
C LEU A 34 8.99 14.73 -10.28
N THR A 35 9.42 15.87 -10.81
CA THR A 35 10.34 15.94 -11.97
C THR A 35 11.82 16.14 -11.60
N SER A 36 12.14 16.63 -10.39
CA SER A 36 13.52 16.99 -10.00
C SER A 36 14.29 15.85 -9.34
N CYS A 37 13.61 14.80 -8.90
CA CYS A 37 14.26 13.57 -8.51
C CYS A 37 14.29 12.65 -9.73
N SER A 38 15.30 12.78 -10.60
CA SER A 38 15.77 11.63 -11.36
C SER A 38 16.64 10.84 -10.38
N PRO A 39 16.10 9.85 -9.65
CA PRO A 39 16.92 9.06 -8.77
C PRO A 39 17.92 8.34 -9.67
N LYS A 40 19.16 8.14 -9.23
CA LYS A 40 19.90 6.96 -9.70
C LYS A 40 18.90 5.80 -9.66
N SER A 41 18.69 5.14 -10.80
CA SER A 41 17.57 4.23 -10.99
C SER A 41 17.37 3.38 -9.75
N ASP A 42 16.15 3.31 -9.23
CA ASP A 42 15.87 2.68 -7.92
C ASP A 42 16.50 1.28 -7.81
N LEU A 43 16.66 0.59 -8.95
CA LEU A 43 17.31 -0.70 -9.10
C LEU A 43 18.81 -0.72 -8.75
N GLU A 44 19.60 0.29 -9.09
CA GLU A 44 21.04 0.32 -8.73
C GLU A 44 21.25 0.32 -7.22
N LYS A 45 20.40 1.04 -6.49
CA LYS A 45 20.42 1.06 -5.02
C LYS A 45 19.99 -0.28 -4.44
N ILE A 46 18.93 -0.86 -4.99
CA ILE A 46 18.41 -2.17 -4.58
C ILE A 46 19.44 -3.28 -4.81
N VAL A 47 20.13 -3.29 -5.95
CA VAL A 47 21.17 -4.29 -6.25
C VAL A 47 22.35 -4.17 -5.27
N ALA A 48 22.70 -2.95 -4.85
CA ALA A 48 23.77 -2.74 -3.88
C ALA A 48 23.39 -3.14 -2.44
N THR A 49 22.13 -2.98 -2.04
CA THR A 49 21.68 -3.28 -0.68
C THR A 49 20.20 -3.72 -0.68
N PRO A 50 19.86 -4.83 0.00
CA PRO A 50 18.47 -5.27 0.10
C PRO A 50 17.55 -4.16 0.60
N PRO A 51 16.39 -3.95 -0.03
CA PRO A 51 15.45 -2.94 0.42
C PRO A 51 14.83 -3.35 1.75
N MET A 52 14.36 -2.37 2.52
CA MET A 52 13.54 -2.65 3.70
C MET A 52 12.24 -3.33 3.26
N ILE A 53 11.81 -4.30 4.04
CA ILE A 53 10.53 -5.02 3.89
C ILE A 53 9.75 -4.88 5.17
N TYR A 54 8.44 -4.94 5.06
CA TYR A 54 7.52 -4.63 6.14
C TYR A 54 6.53 -5.77 6.33
N GLU A 55 6.13 -5.97 7.57
CA GLU A 55 4.99 -6.82 7.89
C GLU A 55 3.69 -6.10 7.52
N GLN A 56 2.83 -6.70 6.71
CA GLN A 56 1.58 -6.08 6.27
C GLN A 56 0.64 -5.80 7.44
N ARG A 57 0.70 -6.62 8.50
CA ARG A 57 -0.15 -6.43 9.68
C ARG A 57 0.34 -5.25 10.50
N THR A 58 1.55 -5.31 11.05
CA THR A 58 2.05 -4.27 11.99
C THR A 58 2.56 -3.03 11.26
N ASN A 59 2.85 -3.15 9.96
CA ASN A 59 3.52 -2.12 9.15
C ASN A 59 4.90 -1.70 9.69
N GLU A 60 5.49 -2.56 10.51
CA GLU A 60 6.84 -2.44 11.02
C GLU A 60 7.82 -3.15 10.09
N ALA A 61 9.08 -2.73 10.12
CA ALA A 61 10.12 -3.40 9.35
C ALA A 61 10.32 -4.82 9.88
N VAL A 62 10.42 -5.80 8.98
CA VAL A 62 10.73 -7.19 9.37
C VAL A 62 12.07 -7.18 10.09
N PRO A 63 12.19 -7.71 11.33
CA PRO A 63 13.44 -7.73 12.06
C PRO A 63 14.56 -8.49 11.33
N ALA A 64 15.82 -8.08 11.54
CA ALA A 64 16.97 -8.77 10.95
C ALA A 64 17.10 -10.24 11.38
N THR A 65 16.57 -10.60 12.56
CA THR A 65 16.52 -12.00 13.05
C THR A 65 15.58 -12.90 12.23
N GLN A 66 14.70 -12.29 11.45
CA GLN A 66 13.74 -12.94 10.56
C GLN A 66 14.13 -12.81 9.07
N GLN A 67 15.36 -12.36 8.81
CA GLN A 67 15.91 -12.21 7.47
C GLN A 67 17.24 -12.95 7.37
N ILE A 68 17.41 -13.77 6.35
CA ILE A 68 18.61 -14.54 6.09
C ILE A 68 19.16 -14.15 4.74
N LEU A 69 20.35 -13.56 4.73
CA LEU A 69 21.12 -13.33 3.52
C LEU A 69 21.93 -14.57 3.18
N ILE A 70 21.75 -15.06 1.97
CA ILE A 70 22.39 -16.28 1.48
C ILE A 70 23.61 -15.86 0.65
N PRO A 71 24.81 -16.31 1.03
CA PRO A 71 26.01 -16.08 0.23
C PRO A 71 25.87 -16.80 -1.12
N PHE A 72 25.90 -16.06 -2.23
CA PHE A 72 25.79 -16.63 -3.57
C PHE A 72 26.85 -17.70 -3.86
N SER A 73 28.03 -17.59 -3.25
CA SER A 73 29.11 -18.58 -3.36
C SER A 73 28.78 -19.95 -2.78
N GLN A 74 27.75 -20.06 -1.93
CA GLN A 74 27.31 -21.32 -1.33
C GLN A 74 26.23 -22.03 -2.17
N LEU A 75 25.73 -21.39 -3.23
CA LEU A 75 24.78 -22.01 -4.15
C LEU A 75 25.52 -22.67 -5.31
N ALA A 76 25.04 -23.86 -5.68
CA ALA A 76 25.60 -24.56 -6.81
C ALA A 76 25.25 -23.84 -8.13
N LYS A 77 26.26 -23.68 -8.99
CA LYS A 77 26.09 -23.22 -10.37
C LYS A 77 25.82 -24.41 -11.28
N ASP A 78 24.99 -24.21 -12.30
CA ASP A 78 24.56 -25.23 -13.26
C ASP A 78 24.05 -26.52 -12.62
N ASP A 79 23.42 -26.40 -11.45
CA ASP A 79 22.60 -27.48 -10.92
C ASP A 79 21.44 -27.63 -11.90
N LYS A 80 21.36 -28.75 -12.63
CA LYS A 80 20.19 -29.05 -13.48
C LYS A 80 19.10 -29.64 -12.60
N PHE A 81 18.77 -28.96 -11.50
CA PHE A 81 17.82 -29.47 -10.53
C PHE A 81 16.40 -29.27 -11.06
N SER A 82 15.63 -30.35 -11.13
CA SER A 82 14.23 -30.29 -11.48
C SER A 82 13.49 -31.37 -10.72
N PHE A 83 12.33 -31.04 -10.17
CA PHE A 83 11.37 -32.06 -9.76
C PHE A 83 10.80 -32.68 -11.04
N ASN A 84 11.14 -33.95 -11.28
CA ASN A 84 10.38 -34.74 -12.26
C ASN A 84 8.94 -34.84 -11.76
N GLN A 85 7.98 -34.90 -12.69
CA GLN A 85 6.52 -34.73 -12.49
C GLN A 85 5.81 -35.70 -11.51
N TYR A 86 6.53 -36.41 -10.65
CA TYR A 86 5.97 -37.22 -9.57
C TYR A 86 6.03 -36.43 -8.27
N HIS A 87 4.85 -36.20 -7.68
CA HIS A 87 4.69 -35.60 -6.35
C HIS A 87 5.45 -36.46 -5.33
N PRO A 88 6.60 -36.00 -4.82
CA PRO A 88 7.38 -36.79 -3.88
C PRO A 88 6.60 -36.89 -2.56
N SER A 89 6.78 -37.99 -1.84
CA SER A 89 6.35 -38.01 -0.44
C SER A 89 7.10 -36.93 0.37
N THR A 90 6.57 -36.51 1.53
CA THR A 90 7.21 -35.47 2.38
C THR A 90 8.65 -35.81 2.77
N GLU A 91 9.00 -37.09 2.86
CA GLU A 91 10.37 -37.55 3.14
C GLU A 91 11.24 -37.50 1.88
N GLU A 92 10.72 -37.91 0.72
CA GLU A 92 11.41 -37.82 -0.57
C GLU A 92 11.70 -36.37 -0.98
N GLU A 93 10.85 -35.40 -0.60
CA GLU A 93 11.12 -33.97 -0.83
C GLU A 93 12.38 -33.52 -0.08
N ILE A 94 12.51 -33.90 1.20
CA ILE A 94 13.71 -33.58 1.99
C ILE A 94 14.93 -34.25 1.36
N GLU A 95 14.85 -35.54 1.00
CA GLU A 95 15.96 -36.26 0.37
C GLU A 95 16.38 -35.65 -0.97
N HIS A 96 15.43 -35.21 -1.81
CA HIS A 96 15.73 -34.52 -3.06
C HIS A 96 16.44 -33.18 -2.85
N PHE A 97 16.14 -32.51 -1.74
CA PHE A 97 16.86 -31.31 -1.31
C PHE A 97 18.18 -31.64 -0.60
N GLN A 98 18.39 -32.82 -0.05
CA GLN A 98 19.64 -33.19 0.61
C GLN A 98 20.70 -33.58 -0.42
N SER A 99 21.48 -32.58 -0.85
CA SER A 99 22.65 -32.78 -1.70
C SER A 99 23.76 -31.82 -1.31
N ASP A 100 25.00 -32.12 -1.70
CA ASP A 100 26.16 -31.24 -1.48
C ASP A 100 26.02 -29.85 -2.14
N LYS A 101 25.03 -29.71 -3.04
CA LYS A 101 24.72 -28.50 -3.80
C LYS A 101 23.63 -27.64 -3.16
N THR A 102 23.10 -28.07 -2.03
CA THR A 102 22.00 -27.40 -1.33
C THR A 102 22.54 -26.50 -0.23
N TRP A 103 22.11 -25.25 -0.24
CA TRP A 103 22.32 -24.38 0.90
C TRP A 103 21.29 -24.67 1.98
N SER A 104 21.70 -24.70 3.25
CA SER A 104 20.78 -24.86 4.36
C SER A 104 21.07 -23.91 5.51
N SER A 105 20.00 -23.35 6.10
CA SER A 105 20.11 -22.48 7.26
C SER A 105 20.39 -23.27 8.54
N ALA A 106 20.86 -22.57 9.57
CA ALA A 106 20.72 -23.04 10.95
C ALA A 106 19.23 -23.16 11.33
N SER A 107 18.94 -23.95 12.37
CA SER A 107 17.59 -24.01 12.95
C SER A 107 17.30 -22.73 13.72
N ILE A 108 16.16 -22.10 13.44
CA ILE A 108 15.76 -20.81 14.00
C ILE A 108 14.48 -21.01 14.82
N PRO A 109 14.44 -20.61 16.10
CA PRO A 109 13.21 -20.67 16.87
C PRO A 109 12.18 -19.69 16.30
N PHE A 110 10.97 -20.18 16.04
CA PHE A 110 9.87 -19.35 15.55
C PHE A 110 8.59 -19.60 16.35
N HIS A 111 7.90 -18.51 16.67
CA HIS A 111 6.63 -18.55 17.38
C HIS A 111 5.59 -17.80 16.56
N SER A 112 4.57 -18.51 16.12
CA SER A 112 3.46 -17.95 15.34
C SER A 112 2.22 -17.78 16.19
N HIS A 113 1.72 -16.55 16.28
CA HIS A 113 0.45 -16.26 16.94
C HIS A 113 -0.77 -16.68 16.10
N THR A 114 -0.58 -16.83 14.80
CA THR A 114 -1.65 -17.12 13.83
C THR A 114 -1.70 -18.59 13.40
N GLY A 115 -0.71 -19.40 13.81
CA GLY A 115 -0.50 -20.75 13.30
C GLY A 115 -0.07 -20.77 11.82
N ARG A 116 0.42 -19.64 11.30
CA ARG A 116 0.86 -19.48 9.91
C ARG A 116 2.31 -19.00 9.86
N LEU A 117 2.95 -19.34 8.75
CA LEU A 117 4.27 -18.87 8.36
C LEU A 117 4.18 -18.29 6.95
N TYR A 118 4.56 -17.03 6.80
CA TYR A 118 4.74 -16.40 5.51
C TYR A 118 6.23 -16.39 5.20
N VAL A 119 6.63 -17.02 4.10
CA VAL A 119 8.01 -17.01 3.61
C VAL A 119 8.06 -16.15 2.37
N TYR A 120 8.99 -15.19 2.37
CA TYR A 120 9.23 -14.23 1.31
C TYR A 120 10.66 -14.40 0.80
N MET A 121 10.84 -14.36 -0.52
CA MET A 121 12.15 -14.40 -1.15
C MET A 121 12.30 -13.23 -2.12
N ASP A 122 13.45 -12.57 -2.04
CA ASP A 122 13.88 -11.60 -3.02
C ASP A 122 15.39 -11.69 -3.26
N PHE A 123 15.80 -11.27 -4.45
CA PHE A 123 17.17 -11.41 -4.89
C PHE A 123 17.52 -10.33 -5.92
N ALA A 124 18.77 -9.88 -5.89
CA ALA A 124 19.25 -8.91 -6.86
C ALA A 124 20.68 -9.21 -7.31
N GLY A 125 21.02 -8.72 -8.49
CA GLY A 125 22.34 -8.97 -9.04
C GLY A 125 22.53 -8.39 -10.43
N GLN A 126 23.54 -8.95 -11.08
CA GLN A 126 23.92 -8.61 -12.45
C GLN A 126 23.91 -9.87 -13.30
N GLN A 127 23.44 -9.75 -14.53
CA GLN A 127 23.48 -10.82 -15.51
C GLN A 127 24.03 -10.32 -16.84
N SER A 128 24.80 -11.17 -17.49
CA SER A 128 25.33 -10.98 -18.86
C SER A 128 24.62 -11.89 -19.88
N THR A 129 23.64 -12.66 -19.41
CA THR A 129 22.82 -13.60 -20.19
C THR A 129 21.34 -13.28 -20.04
N ARG A 130 20.51 -13.86 -20.92
CA ARG A 130 19.03 -13.82 -20.84
C ARG A 130 18.40 -15.13 -20.36
N LYS A 131 19.21 -16.14 -20.01
CA LYS A 131 18.70 -17.41 -19.46
C LYS A 131 18.19 -17.18 -18.05
N ASP A 132 17.07 -17.73 -17.65
CA ASP A 132 16.55 -17.48 -16.30
C ASP A 132 17.30 -18.23 -15.19
N ILE A 133 17.32 -17.65 -13.98
CA ILE A 133 17.64 -18.37 -12.73
C ILE A 133 16.34 -18.90 -12.15
N ASP A 134 16.37 -20.15 -11.69
CA ASP A 134 15.31 -20.74 -10.89
C ASP A 134 15.80 -21.08 -9.48
N PHE A 135 15.05 -20.67 -8.48
CA PHE A 135 15.26 -20.97 -7.07
C PHE A 135 14.14 -21.88 -6.57
N TYR A 136 14.52 -22.84 -5.75
CA TYR A 136 13.62 -23.79 -5.10
C TYR A 136 13.86 -23.71 -3.60
N LEU A 137 12.88 -23.23 -2.83
CA LEU A 137 13.00 -23.06 -1.40
C LEU A 137 12.06 -24.02 -0.67
N LEU A 138 12.64 -24.89 0.17
CA LEU A 138 11.92 -25.82 1.04
C LEU A 138 12.05 -25.36 2.51
N PRO A 139 10.95 -24.86 3.12
CA PRO A 139 10.90 -24.66 4.55
C PRO A 139 10.65 -25.99 5.28
N ILE A 140 11.41 -26.22 6.34
CA ILE A 140 11.37 -27.40 7.20
C ILE A 140 10.91 -26.96 8.58
N CYS A 141 9.90 -27.68 9.07
CA CYS A 141 9.32 -27.52 10.38
C CYS A 141 9.87 -28.64 11.28
N ASP A 142 10.64 -28.25 12.29
CA ASP A 142 11.25 -29.16 13.27
C ASP A 142 10.57 -29.00 14.63
N THR A 143 9.91 -30.08 15.04
CA THR A 143 9.11 -30.16 16.27
C THR A 143 9.69 -31.16 17.27
N SER A 144 10.85 -31.76 16.97
CA SER A 144 11.55 -32.83 17.72
C SER A 144 10.61 -33.81 18.46
N PRO A 145 10.42 -35.05 17.96
CA PRO A 145 11.35 -35.77 17.08
C PRO A 145 11.01 -35.67 15.59
N LEU A 146 9.94 -34.96 15.23
CA LEU A 146 9.45 -34.93 13.86
C LEU A 146 10.06 -33.75 13.09
N VAL A 147 10.81 -34.06 12.03
CA VAL A 147 11.33 -33.11 11.05
C VAL A 147 10.60 -33.37 9.74
N SER A 148 9.89 -32.36 9.24
CA SER A 148 9.11 -32.50 8.00
C SER A 148 9.05 -31.17 7.24
N PRO A 149 8.77 -31.18 5.93
CA PRO A 149 8.44 -29.96 5.21
C PRO A 149 7.27 -29.23 5.87
N CYS A 150 7.35 -27.91 5.95
CA CYS A 150 6.21 -27.12 6.39
C CYS A 150 5.07 -27.27 5.36
N LYS A 151 3.85 -27.53 5.83
CA LYS A 151 2.71 -27.78 4.93
C LYS A 151 2.22 -26.48 4.32
N LEU A 152 2.03 -26.45 3.00
CA LEU A 152 1.40 -25.30 2.34
C LEU A 152 -0.04 -25.11 2.81
N SER A 153 -0.46 -23.86 2.91
CA SER A 153 -1.81 -23.52 3.36
C SER A 153 -2.88 -23.63 2.25
N ALA A 154 -2.47 -23.79 0.99
CA ALA A 154 -3.37 -23.90 -0.15
C ALA A 154 -3.73 -25.36 -0.43
N ALA A 155 -5.03 -25.68 -0.49
CA ALA A 155 -5.55 -27.04 -0.66
C ALA A 155 -5.28 -27.70 -2.03
N GLN A 156 -4.58 -27.02 -2.95
CA GLN A 156 -4.37 -27.46 -4.34
C GLN A 156 -2.88 -27.59 -4.73
N GLU A 157 -1.96 -27.29 -3.82
CA GLU A 157 -0.53 -27.44 -4.12
C GLU A 157 -0.01 -28.71 -3.44
N TYR A 158 0.46 -29.65 -4.27
CA TYR A 158 0.96 -30.96 -3.86
C TYR A 158 2.43 -30.93 -3.42
N GLU A 159 3.11 -29.81 -3.57
CA GLU A 159 4.54 -29.64 -3.33
C GLU A 159 4.75 -28.72 -2.13
N ASN A 160 5.58 -29.05 -1.16
CA ASN A 160 5.79 -28.16 0.01
C ASN A 160 6.90 -27.12 -0.20
N TYR A 161 7.59 -27.14 -1.34
CA TYR A 161 8.55 -26.11 -1.72
C TYR A 161 7.86 -25.00 -2.51
N PHE A 162 8.53 -23.85 -2.63
CA PHE A 162 8.09 -22.82 -3.58
C PHE A 162 9.22 -22.40 -4.50
N THR A 163 8.82 -21.89 -5.66
CA THR A 163 9.72 -21.50 -6.73
C THR A 163 9.76 -19.99 -6.88
N ALA A 164 10.96 -19.47 -7.11
CA ALA A 164 11.17 -18.08 -7.50
C ALA A 164 12.09 -18.06 -8.73
N SER A 165 11.75 -17.27 -9.73
CA SER A 165 12.43 -17.31 -11.02
C SER A 165 12.56 -15.93 -11.61
N THR A 166 13.70 -15.63 -12.24
CA THR A 166 13.91 -14.35 -12.94
C THR A 166 12.94 -14.15 -14.13
N HIS A 167 12.26 -15.21 -14.56
CA HIS A 167 11.20 -15.15 -15.57
C HIS A 167 9.93 -14.42 -15.07
N LYS A 168 9.71 -14.38 -13.74
CA LYS A 168 8.50 -13.81 -13.13
C LYS A 168 8.89 -12.68 -12.17
N ASN A 169 8.03 -11.68 -12.00
CA ASN A 169 8.16 -10.61 -10.99
C ASN A 169 9.60 -10.08 -10.82
N THR A 170 10.28 -9.81 -11.95
CA THR A 170 11.67 -9.38 -11.96
C THR A 170 11.80 -8.11 -12.77
N ASP A 171 12.31 -7.07 -12.13
CA ASP A 171 12.65 -5.80 -12.76
C ASP A 171 14.03 -5.90 -13.41
N TYR A 172 14.18 -5.33 -14.60
CA TYR A 172 15.44 -5.31 -15.35
C TYR A 172 15.84 -3.90 -15.75
N GLN A 173 17.14 -3.62 -15.69
CA GLN A 173 17.72 -2.41 -16.25
C GLN A 173 19.01 -2.72 -16.99
N THR A 174 19.14 -2.21 -18.21
CA THR A 174 20.35 -2.36 -19.02
C THR A 174 21.46 -1.42 -18.53
N LEU A 175 22.65 -1.98 -18.41
CA LEU A 175 23.91 -1.26 -18.28
C LEU A 175 24.71 -1.45 -19.58
N GLU A 176 25.47 -0.42 -19.96
CA GLU A 176 26.45 -0.47 -21.07
C GLU A 176 25.92 -1.10 -22.38
N GLN A 177 25.00 -0.41 -23.06
CA GLN A 177 24.54 -0.78 -24.42
C GLN A 177 24.11 -2.26 -24.55
N ASN A 178 23.32 -2.77 -23.59
CA ASN A 178 22.74 -4.13 -23.57
C ASN A 178 23.73 -5.28 -23.36
N LYS A 179 24.92 -5.03 -22.80
CA LYS A 179 25.87 -6.11 -22.46
C LYS A 179 25.68 -6.67 -21.04
N LEU A 180 25.18 -5.83 -20.15
CA LEU A 180 24.95 -6.17 -18.74
C LEU A 180 23.53 -5.73 -18.36
N TRP A 181 22.89 -6.52 -17.52
CA TRP A 181 21.58 -6.22 -16.96
C TRP A 181 21.65 -6.29 -15.45
N LEU A 182 21.16 -5.25 -14.78
CA LEU A 182 20.76 -5.33 -13.39
C LEU A 182 19.41 -6.03 -13.33
N TYR A 183 19.22 -6.88 -12.33
CA TYR A 183 17.95 -7.52 -12.06
C TYR A 183 17.58 -7.43 -10.58
N TYR A 184 16.28 -7.38 -10.31
CA TYR A 184 15.70 -7.52 -8.98
C TYR A 184 14.44 -8.37 -9.06
N GLY A 185 14.52 -9.60 -8.56
CA GLY A 185 13.35 -10.47 -8.40
C GLY A 185 12.71 -10.25 -7.04
N HIS A 186 11.40 -10.01 -7.04
CA HIS A 186 10.66 -9.65 -5.83
C HIS A 186 9.23 -10.22 -5.83
N ASP A 187 8.52 -10.02 -4.72
CA ASP A 187 7.13 -10.47 -4.53
C ASP A 187 6.92 -11.99 -4.68
N PHE A 188 7.96 -12.78 -4.37
CA PHE A 188 7.83 -14.22 -4.22
C PHE A 188 7.48 -14.52 -2.77
N SER A 189 6.22 -14.88 -2.53
CA SER A 189 5.73 -15.18 -1.19
C SER A 189 4.85 -16.43 -1.19
N LYS A 190 4.99 -17.25 -0.15
CA LYS A 190 4.13 -18.40 0.11
C LYS A 190 3.73 -18.49 1.58
N GLN A 191 2.53 -19.03 1.80
CA GLN A 191 1.95 -19.23 3.11
C GLN A 191 1.94 -20.72 3.48
N TYR A 192 2.44 -21.01 4.66
CA TYR A 192 2.52 -22.32 5.26
C TYR A 192 1.70 -22.39 6.56
N TYR A 193 1.21 -23.58 6.87
CA TYR A 193 0.55 -23.88 8.14
C TYR A 193 1.57 -24.43 9.14
N LEU A 194 1.51 -23.93 10.37
CA LEU A 194 2.35 -24.38 11.48
C LEU A 194 1.50 -25.05 12.56
N SER A 195 1.84 -26.30 12.86
CA SER A 195 1.27 -27.03 13.98
C SER A 195 2.35 -27.97 14.52
N PRO A 196 2.87 -27.72 15.74
CA PRO A 196 2.50 -26.68 16.70
C PRO A 196 2.93 -25.25 16.28
N PRO A 197 2.31 -24.19 16.85
CA PRO A 197 2.64 -22.79 16.55
C PRO A 197 4.03 -22.34 17.00
N GLN A 198 4.66 -23.07 17.93
CA GLN A 198 6.04 -22.86 18.36
C GLN A 198 6.88 -24.04 17.91
N GLN A 199 7.88 -23.79 17.08
CA GLN A 199 8.76 -24.82 16.53
C GLN A 199 10.05 -24.20 15.98
N TYR A 200 11.00 -25.04 15.60
CA TYR A 200 12.20 -24.59 14.91
C TYR A 200 11.97 -24.62 13.40
N LEU A 201 12.41 -23.57 12.72
CA LEU A 201 12.39 -23.47 11.27
C LEU A 201 13.78 -23.67 10.73
N LYS A 202 13.86 -24.42 9.63
CA LYS A 202 15.08 -24.56 8.83
C LYS A 202 14.72 -24.38 7.37
N PHE A 203 15.61 -23.79 6.59
CA PHE A 203 15.40 -23.55 5.17
C PHE A 203 16.43 -24.33 4.37
N MET A 204 16.00 -24.92 3.25
CA MET A 204 16.87 -25.52 2.25
C MET A 204 16.62 -24.83 0.90
N LEU A 205 17.66 -24.27 0.31
CA LEU A 205 17.60 -23.58 -0.97
C LEU A 205 18.45 -24.32 -1.99
N ARG A 206 17.84 -24.63 -3.14
CA ARG A 206 18.55 -25.02 -4.36
C ARG A 206 18.33 -23.98 -5.44
N ALA A 207 19.30 -23.85 -6.34
CA ALA A 207 19.23 -22.88 -7.41
C ALA A 207 19.83 -23.44 -8.70
N ASN A 208 19.13 -23.22 -9.81
CA ASN A 208 19.63 -23.47 -11.14
C ASN A 208 20.17 -22.14 -11.66
N ILE A 209 21.47 -21.90 -11.46
CA ILE A 209 22.11 -20.64 -11.84
C ILE A 209 22.94 -20.88 -13.11
N PRO A 210 22.52 -20.34 -14.28
CA PRO A 210 23.32 -20.41 -15.49
C PRO A 210 24.63 -19.64 -15.38
N GLU A 211 25.60 -19.97 -16.23
CA GLU A 211 26.76 -19.11 -16.43
C GLU A 211 26.37 -17.68 -16.84
N GLY A 212 27.14 -16.69 -16.38
CA GLY A 212 26.94 -15.28 -16.68
C GLY A 212 26.13 -14.49 -15.63
N TYR A 213 25.79 -15.13 -14.50
CA TYR A 213 25.15 -14.51 -13.35
C TYR A 213 26.12 -14.19 -12.21
N ASP A 214 25.94 -13.00 -11.64
CA ASP A 214 26.57 -12.52 -10.41
C ASP A 214 25.50 -11.94 -9.47
N SER A 215 24.95 -12.78 -8.59
CA SER A 215 24.00 -12.30 -7.59
C SER A 215 24.76 -11.59 -6.48
N ARG A 216 24.34 -10.36 -6.19
CA ARG A 216 24.91 -9.57 -5.09
C ARG A 216 24.38 -10.04 -3.76
N TRP A 217 23.10 -10.37 -3.72
CA TRP A 217 22.45 -10.88 -2.53
C TRP A 217 21.19 -11.65 -2.90
N ILE A 218 20.90 -12.65 -2.07
CA ILE A 218 19.66 -13.40 -2.06
C ILE A 218 19.18 -13.38 -0.62
N ARG A 219 17.92 -13.06 -0.40
CA ARG A 219 17.34 -12.95 0.93
C ARG A 219 16.11 -13.83 1.05
N ILE A 220 16.06 -14.57 2.16
CA ILE A 220 14.83 -15.21 2.65
C ILE A 220 14.37 -14.43 3.87
N SER A 221 13.10 -14.05 3.89
CA SER A 221 12.48 -13.40 5.03
C SER A 221 11.25 -14.18 5.46
N PHE A 222 10.95 -14.22 6.75
CA PHE A 222 9.81 -14.99 7.25
C PHE A 222 9.11 -14.30 8.42
N SER A 223 7.78 -14.38 8.47
CA SER A 223 6.98 -13.73 9.51
C SER A 223 5.67 -14.49 9.78
N ASP A 224 4.99 -14.13 10.88
CA ASP A 224 3.66 -14.61 11.22
C ASP A 224 2.54 -13.88 10.46
N SER A 225 2.92 -12.83 9.70
CA SER A 225 2.07 -12.00 8.86
C SER A 225 2.65 -11.84 7.44
N PRO A 226 1.83 -11.50 6.43
CA PRO A 226 2.32 -11.31 5.08
C PRO A 226 3.40 -10.22 4.99
N ILE A 227 4.44 -10.44 4.18
CA ILE A 227 5.55 -9.50 4.00
C ILE A 227 5.33 -8.69 2.71
N VAL A 228 5.57 -7.37 2.76
CA VAL A 228 5.43 -6.43 1.64
C VAL A 228 6.67 -5.56 1.47
N LEU A 229 6.95 -5.15 0.23
CA LEU A 229 8.11 -4.31 -0.12
C LEU A 229 8.02 -2.86 0.33
N LYS A 230 6.80 -2.33 0.40
CA LYS A 230 6.55 -0.93 0.70
C LYS A 230 5.76 -0.83 1.98
N GLN A 231 6.18 0.09 2.82
CA GLN A 231 5.40 0.48 3.98
C GLN A 231 4.03 0.97 3.51
N VAL A 232 2.97 0.37 4.04
CA VAL A 232 1.61 0.84 3.81
C VAL A 232 1.47 2.14 4.59
N SER A 233 1.16 3.24 3.89
CA SER A 233 0.88 4.54 4.55
C SER A 233 -0.13 4.35 5.68
N TYR A 234 0.02 5.06 6.79
CA TYR A 234 -0.94 5.02 7.91
C TYR A 234 -2.40 5.14 7.44
N PHE A 235 -2.63 6.07 6.50
CA PHE A 235 -3.93 6.34 5.90
C PHE A 235 -4.50 5.16 5.10
N MET A 236 -3.67 4.22 4.67
CA MET A 236 -4.06 3.00 3.94
C MET A 236 -4.28 1.78 4.86
N GLN A 237 -4.10 1.95 6.16
CA GLN A 237 -4.30 0.88 7.12
C GLN A 237 -5.76 0.80 7.58
N ASN A 238 -6.14 -0.37 8.07
CA ASN A 238 -7.44 -0.66 8.67
C ASN A 238 -7.37 -0.83 10.21
N GLN A 239 -6.17 -0.83 10.79
CA GLN A 239 -5.98 -1.05 12.22
C GLN A 239 -6.44 0.14 13.03
N HIS A 240 -7.20 -0.09 14.12
CA HIS A 240 -7.68 0.97 15.00
C HIS A 240 -8.60 2.01 14.34
N VAL A 241 -9.13 1.73 13.14
CA VAL A 241 -10.09 2.60 12.44
C VAL A 241 -11.31 2.94 13.30
N HIS A 242 -11.75 2.01 14.15
CA HIS A 242 -12.88 2.22 15.08
C HIS A 242 -12.69 3.42 16.01
N ILE A 243 -11.44 3.75 16.39
CA ILE A 243 -11.16 4.93 17.23
C ILE A 243 -11.61 6.21 16.52
N TYR A 244 -11.33 6.32 15.21
CA TYR A 244 -11.78 7.45 14.41
C TYR A 244 -13.29 7.46 14.21
N GLN A 245 -13.92 6.29 14.03
CA GLN A 245 -15.38 6.20 13.93
C GLN A 245 -16.06 6.75 15.19
N TYR A 246 -15.48 6.53 16.39
CA TYR A 246 -16.00 7.10 17.63
C TYR A 246 -15.89 8.63 17.70
N LEU A 247 -14.94 9.26 16.99
CA LEU A 247 -14.86 10.73 16.91
C LEU A 247 -16.09 11.35 16.25
N LEU A 248 -16.88 10.58 15.49
CA LEU A 248 -18.15 11.06 14.92
C LEU A 248 -19.11 11.56 16.00
N LEU A 249 -19.08 10.97 17.20
CA LEU A 249 -19.93 11.36 18.32
C LEU A 249 -19.67 12.79 18.81
N LEU A 250 -18.48 13.35 18.52
CA LEU A 250 -18.14 14.72 18.89
C LEU A 250 -18.86 15.76 18.01
N ILE A 251 -19.24 15.40 16.78
CA ILE A 251 -19.86 16.34 15.83
C ILE A 251 -21.27 16.76 16.30
N PRO A 252 -22.17 15.86 16.72
CA PRO A 252 -23.45 16.24 17.33
C PRO A 252 -23.30 17.06 18.62
N ILE A 253 -22.27 16.78 19.44
CA ILE A 253 -22.00 17.57 20.65
C ILE A 253 -21.63 19.00 20.26
N LEU A 254 -20.76 19.17 19.27
CA LEU A 254 -20.43 20.48 18.71
C LEU A 254 -21.67 21.17 18.12
N ALA A 255 -22.52 20.44 17.40
CA ALA A 255 -23.77 20.97 16.86
C ALA A 255 -24.68 21.53 17.96
N GLY A 256 -24.81 20.81 19.08
CA GLY A 256 -25.55 21.27 20.25
C GLY A 256 -24.97 22.54 20.86
N ALA A 257 -23.63 22.63 20.97
CA ALA A 257 -22.96 23.83 21.44
C ALA A 257 -23.15 25.02 20.50
N LEU A 258 -23.08 24.80 19.18
CA LEU A 258 -23.32 25.82 18.17
C LEU A 258 -24.78 26.29 18.17
N LEU A 259 -25.75 25.38 18.33
CA LEU A 259 -27.16 25.73 18.51
C LEU A 259 -27.37 26.58 19.77
N ALA A 260 -26.71 26.24 20.89
CA ALA A 260 -26.81 27.04 22.10
C ALA A 260 -26.22 28.46 21.93
N TYR A 261 -25.14 28.59 21.16
CA TYR A 261 -24.47 29.85 20.90
C TYR A 261 -25.22 30.73 19.88
N TYR A 262 -25.52 30.20 18.69
CA TYR A 262 -26.17 30.93 17.60
C TYR A 262 -27.69 31.00 17.72
N LYS A 263 -28.31 30.13 18.54
CA LYS A 263 -29.76 30.00 18.78
C LYS A 263 -30.62 29.64 17.57
N GLN A 264 -30.06 29.65 16.36
CA GLN A 264 -30.70 29.30 15.11
C GLN A 264 -29.65 28.84 14.09
N PHE A 265 -30.11 28.19 13.02
CA PHE A 265 -29.31 27.97 11.81
C PHE A 265 -29.16 29.27 11.01
N TYR A 266 -28.23 29.29 10.04
CA TYR A 266 -28.03 30.46 9.19
C TYR A 266 -29.28 30.78 8.37
N ASP A 267 -29.76 29.80 7.60
CA ASP A 267 -31.09 29.77 7.00
C ASP A 267 -31.53 28.31 6.80
N MET A 268 -32.77 28.10 6.33
CA MET A 268 -33.31 26.75 6.12
C MET A 268 -32.61 25.99 4.98
N THR A 269 -32.10 26.69 3.97
CA THR A 269 -31.43 26.08 2.82
C THR A 269 -30.07 25.51 3.26
N HIS A 270 -29.27 26.30 3.96
CA HIS A 270 -28.01 25.89 4.55
C HIS A 270 -28.19 24.77 5.56
N ALA A 271 -29.23 24.85 6.39
CA ALA A 271 -29.56 23.78 7.34
C ALA A 271 -29.86 22.45 6.63
N ILE A 272 -30.74 22.45 5.61
CA ILE A 272 -31.12 21.23 4.89
C ILE A 272 -29.92 20.61 4.18
N ILE A 273 -29.15 21.44 3.45
CA ILE A 273 -27.98 20.97 2.71
C ILE A 273 -26.91 20.45 3.69
N GLY A 274 -26.57 21.25 4.71
CA GLY A 274 -25.53 20.92 5.66
C GLY A 274 -25.85 19.67 6.49
N LEU A 275 -27.10 19.52 6.96
CA LEU A 275 -27.55 18.32 7.66
C LEU A 275 -27.60 17.09 6.75
N SER A 276 -27.96 17.26 5.48
CA SER A 276 -27.92 16.16 4.50
C SER A 276 -26.50 15.68 4.24
N LEU A 277 -25.55 16.61 4.14
CA LEU A 277 -24.12 16.28 4.02
C LEU A 277 -23.60 15.58 5.26
N PHE A 278 -23.93 16.12 6.45
CA PHE A 278 -23.58 15.49 7.71
C PHE A 278 -24.10 14.05 7.79
N ALA A 279 -25.38 13.81 7.45
CA ALA A 279 -25.98 12.47 7.46
C ALA A 279 -25.29 11.53 6.45
N LEU A 280 -25.10 11.98 5.21
CA LEU A 280 -24.45 11.19 4.17
C LEU A 280 -23.05 10.73 4.59
N PHE A 281 -22.21 11.65 5.06
CA PHE A 281 -20.83 11.32 5.41
C PHE A 281 -20.72 10.58 6.75
N SER A 282 -21.66 10.78 7.68
CA SER A 282 -21.77 9.96 8.89
C SER A 282 -22.02 8.48 8.57
N ILE A 283 -22.88 8.20 7.59
CA ILE A 283 -23.10 6.83 7.11
C ILE A 283 -21.81 6.27 6.50
N HIS A 284 -21.10 7.07 5.70
CA HIS A 284 -19.85 6.63 5.08
C HIS A 284 -18.74 6.37 6.11
N VAL A 285 -18.65 7.14 7.19
CA VAL A 285 -17.73 6.88 8.32
C VAL A 285 -17.93 5.47 8.89
N MET A 286 -19.18 5.01 8.98
CA MET A 286 -19.51 3.68 9.54
C MET A 286 -19.30 2.53 8.55
N ILE A 287 -19.40 2.79 7.25
CA ILE A 287 -19.25 1.76 6.21
C ILE A 287 -17.78 1.44 5.95
N TRP A 288 -16.91 2.44 5.95
CA TRP A 288 -15.51 2.27 5.58
C TRP A 288 -14.65 1.71 6.71
N ASP A 289 -13.72 0.83 6.34
CA ASP A 289 -12.77 0.15 7.23
C ASP A 289 -11.31 0.58 6.99
N ILE A 290 -11.09 1.68 6.25
CA ILE A 290 -9.75 2.21 5.95
C ILE A 290 -9.64 3.66 6.45
N HIS A 291 -8.50 4.00 7.07
CA HIS A 291 -8.27 5.30 7.72
C HIS A 291 -8.56 6.51 6.83
N TYR A 292 -8.04 6.56 5.60
CA TYR A 292 -8.18 7.76 4.77
C TYR A 292 -9.64 8.04 4.43
N MET A 293 -10.46 7.01 4.20
CA MET A 293 -11.88 7.17 3.92
C MET A 293 -12.61 7.66 5.17
N VAL A 294 -12.34 7.05 6.32
CA VAL A 294 -12.99 7.40 7.59
C VAL A 294 -12.63 8.82 8.03
N ILE A 295 -11.35 9.19 8.00
CA ILE A 295 -10.88 10.52 8.35
C ILE A 295 -11.44 11.57 7.38
N SER A 296 -11.43 11.29 6.06
CA SER A 296 -11.99 12.22 5.08
C SER A 296 -13.49 12.41 5.28
N CYS A 297 -14.25 11.32 5.51
CA CYS A 297 -15.69 11.40 5.75
C CYS A 297 -16.01 12.11 7.07
N LEU A 298 -15.20 11.96 8.12
CA LEU A 298 -15.35 12.73 9.36
C LEU A 298 -15.20 14.25 9.11
N LEU A 299 -14.20 14.65 8.32
CA LEU A 299 -14.01 16.04 7.93
C LEU A 299 -15.19 16.54 7.09
N LEU A 300 -15.64 15.76 6.10
CA LEU A 300 -16.77 16.14 5.25
C LEU A 300 -18.09 16.22 6.05
N ALA A 301 -18.30 15.35 7.04
CA ALA A 301 -19.42 15.42 7.96
C ALA A 301 -19.36 16.68 8.83
N LEU A 302 -18.18 17.01 9.37
CA LEU A 302 -17.96 18.23 10.14
C LEU A 302 -18.20 19.47 9.27
N ALA A 303 -17.72 19.48 8.03
CA ALA A 303 -17.97 20.56 7.09
C ALA A 303 -19.46 20.75 6.81
N GLY A 304 -20.23 19.67 6.63
CA GLY A 304 -21.69 19.73 6.52
C GLY A 304 -22.33 20.40 7.73
N MET A 305 -21.90 20.04 8.94
CA MET A 305 -22.42 20.65 10.17
C MET A 305 -22.07 22.14 10.29
N LEU A 306 -20.84 22.54 9.95
CA LEU A 306 -20.41 23.95 9.96
C LEU A 306 -21.17 24.78 8.90
N TYR A 307 -21.43 24.19 7.74
CA TYR A 307 -22.20 24.82 6.67
C TYR A 307 -23.62 25.17 7.12
N SER A 308 -24.28 24.31 7.91
CA SER A 308 -25.62 24.58 8.47
C SER A 308 -25.69 25.87 9.30
N PHE A 309 -24.58 26.33 9.86
CA PHE A 309 -24.48 27.58 10.63
C PHE A 309 -23.84 28.73 9.84
N GLY A 310 -23.56 28.55 8.55
CA GLY A 310 -22.92 29.58 7.72
C GLY A 310 -21.48 29.90 8.16
N ILE A 311 -20.81 28.96 8.83
CA ILE A 311 -19.44 29.17 9.33
C ILE A 311 -18.46 28.94 8.19
N TRP A 312 -17.81 30.00 7.71
CA TRP A 312 -16.84 29.97 6.60
C TRP A 312 -15.76 28.86 6.68
N LEU A 313 -15.39 28.44 7.90
CA LEU A 313 -14.44 27.35 8.12
C LEU A 313 -14.87 26.04 7.42
N TYR A 314 -16.16 25.85 7.16
CA TYR A 314 -16.70 24.67 6.46
C TYR A 314 -15.97 24.40 5.14
N PHE A 315 -15.63 25.44 4.37
CA PHE A 315 -14.99 25.31 3.06
C PHE A 315 -13.60 24.65 3.17
N TRP A 316 -12.79 25.09 4.15
CA TRP A 316 -11.45 24.56 4.36
C TRP A 316 -11.48 23.13 4.90
N VAL A 317 -12.41 22.84 5.80
CA VAL A 317 -12.60 21.49 6.34
C VAL A 317 -13.06 20.54 5.22
N TYR A 318 -13.96 21.00 4.35
CA TYR A 318 -14.42 20.25 3.19
C TYR A 318 -13.26 19.94 2.25
N LEU A 319 -12.49 20.98 1.86
CA LEU A 319 -11.36 20.85 0.96
C LEU A 319 -10.28 19.91 1.51
N ALA A 320 -10.00 19.96 2.82
CA ALA A 320 -9.08 19.03 3.47
C ALA A 320 -9.56 17.57 3.35
N GLY A 321 -10.86 17.32 3.57
CA GLY A 321 -11.45 16.00 3.35
C GLY A 321 -11.31 15.51 1.90
N VAL A 322 -11.61 16.37 0.92
CA VAL A 322 -11.44 16.04 -0.51
C VAL A 322 -9.97 15.77 -0.86
N TYR A 323 -9.04 16.54 -0.30
CA TYR A 323 -7.62 16.39 -0.57
C TYR A 323 -7.08 15.05 -0.07
N ILE A 324 -7.43 14.67 1.17
CA ILE A 324 -7.04 13.38 1.76
C ILE A 324 -7.62 12.24 0.91
N VAL A 325 -8.92 12.26 0.63
CA VAL A 325 -9.56 11.18 -0.12
C VAL A 325 -8.99 11.04 -1.53
N SER A 326 -8.70 12.16 -2.20
CA SER A 326 -8.16 12.15 -3.57
C SER A 326 -6.71 11.68 -3.62
N THR A 327 -5.86 12.15 -2.69
CA THR A 327 -4.45 11.76 -2.64
C THR A 327 -4.30 10.27 -2.37
N TYR A 328 -5.04 9.75 -1.39
CA TYR A 328 -4.94 8.35 -1.02
C TYR A 328 -5.71 7.47 -2.02
N ALA A 329 -6.89 7.83 -2.53
CA ALA A 329 -7.52 7.06 -3.60
C ALA A 329 -6.60 6.91 -4.83
N TYR A 330 -5.84 7.96 -5.21
CA TYR A 330 -4.86 7.87 -6.30
C TYR A 330 -3.80 6.79 -6.03
N GLN A 331 -3.28 6.73 -4.80
CA GLN A 331 -2.31 5.72 -4.38
C GLN A 331 -2.93 4.32 -4.31
N TYR A 332 -4.12 4.19 -3.71
CA TYR A 332 -4.80 2.91 -3.49
C TYR A 332 -5.17 2.22 -4.80
N TYR A 333 -5.66 2.99 -5.76
CA TYR A 333 -6.06 2.47 -7.07
C TYR A 333 -4.94 2.55 -8.12
N ALA A 334 -3.72 2.93 -7.74
CA ALA A 334 -2.58 3.06 -8.65
C ALA A 334 -2.86 3.97 -9.87
N GLY A 335 -3.49 5.12 -9.62
CA GLY A 335 -3.68 6.18 -10.61
C GLY A 335 -5.13 6.53 -10.94
N PHE A 336 -5.32 7.32 -12.00
CA PHE A 336 -6.63 7.80 -12.48
C PHE A 336 -7.40 6.72 -13.24
N ASN A 337 -8.04 5.81 -12.52
CA ASN A 337 -8.86 4.75 -13.11
C ASN A 337 -10.31 4.77 -12.61
N LYS A 338 -11.12 3.80 -13.06
CA LYS A 338 -12.54 3.69 -12.69
C LYS A 338 -12.73 3.67 -11.16
N GLY A 339 -11.88 2.94 -10.43
CA GLY A 339 -11.95 2.86 -8.97
C GLY A 339 -11.76 4.22 -8.32
N PHE A 340 -10.73 4.96 -8.74
CA PHE A 340 -10.47 6.33 -8.30
C PHE A 340 -11.69 7.25 -8.51
N PHE A 341 -12.23 7.29 -9.73
CA PHE A 341 -13.36 8.19 -10.04
C PHE A 341 -14.66 7.79 -9.33
N MET A 342 -14.90 6.49 -9.12
CA MET A 342 -16.06 6.04 -8.34
C MET A 342 -15.99 6.51 -6.88
N GLN A 343 -14.79 6.62 -6.30
CA GLN A 343 -14.65 7.08 -4.91
C GLN A 343 -14.79 8.58 -4.75
N ILE A 344 -14.20 9.38 -5.64
CA ILE A 344 -14.12 10.83 -5.42
C ILE A 344 -15.18 11.63 -6.20
N GLY A 345 -15.81 11.04 -7.21
CA GLY A 345 -16.66 11.75 -8.15
C GLY A 345 -17.84 12.47 -7.49
N LEU A 346 -18.59 11.77 -6.62
CA LEU A 346 -19.73 12.36 -5.91
C LEU A 346 -19.29 13.50 -4.98
N ILE A 347 -18.16 13.31 -4.29
CA ILE A 347 -17.60 14.31 -3.37
C ILE A 347 -17.24 15.59 -4.14
N LEU A 348 -16.56 15.45 -5.29
CA LEU A 348 -16.23 16.61 -6.13
C LEU A 348 -17.47 17.32 -6.67
N LEU A 349 -18.50 16.58 -7.10
CA LEU A 349 -19.75 17.16 -7.59
C LEU A 349 -20.48 17.95 -6.51
N ILE A 350 -20.53 17.43 -5.29
CA ILE A 350 -21.10 18.13 -4.13
C ILE A 350 -20.33 19.41 -3.84
N GLY A 351 -18.99 19.33 -3.78
CA GLY A 351 -18.15 20.51 -3.51
C GLY A 351 -18.33 21.61 -4.56
N PHE A 352 -18.43 21.22 -5.84
CA PHE A 352 -18.73 22.15 -6.93
C PHE A 352 -20.11 22.79 -6.78
N ALA A 353 -21.14 22.01 -6.44
CA ALA A 353 -22.49 22.51 -6.22
C ALA A 353 -22.55 23.52 -5.05
N LEU A 354 -21.86 23.24 -3.94
CA LEU A 354 -21.77 24.16 -2.79
C LEU A 354 -21.11 25.48 -3.19
N TYR A 355 -19.97 25.41 -3.89
CA TYR A 355 -19.26 26.60 -4.37
C TYR A 355 -20.11 27.49 -5.26
N MET A 356 -20.83 26.89 -6.22
CA MET A 356 -21.71 27.64 -7.13
C MET A 356 -22.90 28.26 -6.38
N THR A 357 -23.44 27.56 -5.38
CA THR A 357 -24.54 28.08 -4.56
C THR A 357 -24.09 29.31 -3.78
N GLU A 358 -22.91 29.26 -3.15
CA GLU A 358 -22.39 30.38 -2.36
C GLU A 358 -22.04 31.61 -3.22
N GLN A 359 -21.55 31.41 -4.45
CA GLN A 359 -21.34 32.52 -5.40
C GLN A 359 -22.65 33.23 -5.77
N ASN A 360 -23.74 32.48 -5.94
CA ASN A 360 -25.03 33.07 -6.31
C ASN A 360 -25.63 33.87 -5.14
N THR A 361 -25.58 33.33 -3.91
CA THR A 361 -26.05 34.03 -2.70
C THR A 361 -25.26 35.31 -2.44
N SER A 362 -23.93 35.28 -2.66
CA SER A 362 -23.06 36.46 -2.49
C SER A 362 -23.40 37.57 -3.50
N ARG A 363 -23.83 37.22 -4.71
CA ARG A 363 -24.26 38.19 -5.73
C ARG A 363 -25.60 38.83 -5.39
N GLU A 364 -26.56 38.06 -4.87
CA GLU A 364 -27.89 38.56 -4.52
C GLU A 364 -27.89 39.52 -3.31
N HIS A 365 -26.90 39.47 -2.43
CA HIS A 365 -26.73 40.44 -1.32
C HIS A 365 -25.89 41.68 -1.69
N SER A 366 -25.34 41.73 -2.90
CA SER A 366 -24.56 42.87 -3.41
C SER A 366 -25.32 43.78 -4.38
N ILE A 367 -26.58 43.42 -4.68
CA ILE A 367 -27.57 44.21 -5.43
C ILE A 367 -28.54 44.82 -4.42
#